data_AF-A0AA35T766-F1
#
_entry.id   AF-A0AA35T766-F1
#
_cell.length_a   1.000
_cell.length_b   1.000
_cell.length_c   1.000
_cell.angle_alpha   90.00
_cell.angle_beta   90.00
_cell.angle_gamma   90.00
#
_symmetry.space_group_name_H-M   'P 1'
#
loop_
_entity.id
_entity.type
_entity.pdbx_description
1 polymer ?
#
loop_
_entity_poly.entity_id
_entity_poly.type
_entity_poly.pdbx_seq_one_letter_code
_entity_poly.pdbx_strand_id
1 'polypeptide(L)'
;MLILHRRVQLLQMTLVDCTREKFSKYEQLLNDAGQKPEFWDVVVITARDDSQKSIFDYQISLKKQRHEVPSFVKYIVISDPPGVKVGSGGSTLHCLEYLANNFGQHSLSQWKVLIIHAGGFSQRFPSQSVLGKVFLTLPCSKYPIQMLEALLMMYISIPGKMNYGVFIAASDVIFLFNEKGNWDFRVPGFVAIAHPASLKLAKNHGVFILEDMISPWGKYRSDPSSPAMVATPKCFLHKQTAEVLKHKDSYLPTVPI
;
A
#
# COMPACT_ATOMS: atom_id res chain seq x y z
N MET A 1 -9.90 30.47 12.71
CA MET A 1 -10.99 29.50 12.43
C MET A 1 -11.37 29.42 10.95
N LEU A 2 -11.52 30.51 10.20
CA LEU A 2 -11.80 30.49 8.74
C LEU A 2 -10.63 30.01 7.85
N ILE A 3 -9.37 30.30 8.21
CA ILE A 3 -8.16 29.86 7.48
C ILE A 3 -7.93 28.34 7.63
N LEU A 4 -8.16 27.83 8.85
CA LEU A 4 -8.17 26.41 9.20
C LEU A 4 -9.11 25.59 8.31
N HIS A 5 -10.35 26.05 8.20
CA HIS A 5 -11.37 25.37 7.41
C HIS A 5 -11.00 25.31 5.93
N ARG A 6 -10.44 26.40 5.38
CA ARG A 6 -9.96 26.44 3.99
C ARG A 6 -8.80 25.47 3.72
N ARG A 7 -7.81 25.34 4.63
CA ARG A 7 -6.68 24.41 4.42
C ARG A 7 -7.11 22.95 4.46
N VAL A 8 -7.96 22.56 5.41
CA VAL A 8 -8.52 21.21 5.48
C VAL A 8 -9.40 20.91 4.27
N GLN A 9 -10.24 21.86 3.84
CA GLN A 9 -11.04 21.73 2.61
C GLN A 9 -10.16 21.61 1.35
N LEU A 10 -9.10 22.40 1.22
CA LEU A 10 -8.17 22.31 0.09
C LEU A 10 -7.44 20.97 0.04
N LEU A 11 -7.00 20.44 1.18
CA LEU A 11 -6.40 19.10 1.26
C LEU A 11 -7.42 18.01 0.89
N GLN A 12 -8.65 18.10 1.40
CA GLN A 12 -9.70 17.15 1.08
C GLN A 12 -10.07 17.21 -0.41
N MET A 13 -10.18 18.40 -0.99
CA MET A 13 -10.47 18.60 -2.41
C MET A 13 -9.32 18.06 -3.28
N THR A 14 -8.07 18.28 -2.86
CA THR A 14 -6.90 17.74 -3.55
C THR A 14 -6.88 16.21 -3.53
N LEU A 15 -7.20 15.58 -2.40
CA LEU A 15 -7.29 14.11 -2.29
C LEU A 15 -8.42 13.55 -3.15
N VAL A 16 -9.58 14.22 -3.18
CA VAL A 16 -10.71 13.85 -4.04
C VAL A 16 -10.31 13.91 -5.50
N ASP A 17 -9.65 15.00 -5.93
CA ASP A 17 -9.21 15.16 -7.30
C ASP A 17 -8.13 14.14 -7.68
N CYS A 18 -7.14 13.88 -6.80
CA CYS A 18 -6.17 12.80 -7.01
C CYS A 18 -6.85 11.44 -7.14
N THR A 19 -7.88 11.17 -6.33
CA THR A 19 -8.64 9.91 -6.40
C THR A 19 -9.38 9.77 -7.72
N ARG A 20 -10.01 10.86 -8.21
CA ARG A 20 -10.67 10.90 -9.53
C ARG A 20 -9.67 10.67 -10.66
N GLU A 21 -8.52 11.33 -10.62
CA GLU A 21 -7.44 11.16 -11.61
C GLU A 21 -6.96 9.70 -11.66
N LYS A 22 -6.78 9.05 -10.49
CA LYS A 22 -6.42 7.63 -10.41
C LYS A 22 -7.50 6.72 -10.98
N PHE A 23 -8.77 7.03 -10.71
CA PHE A 23 -9.90 6.28 -11.26
C PHE A 23 -9.91 6.35 -12.78
N SER A 24 -9.80 7.54 -13.38
CA SER A 24 -9.75 7.71 -14.83
C SER A 24 -8.54 7.01 -15.46
N LYS A 25 -7.36 7.07 -14.83
CA LYS A 25 -6.18 6.33 -15.30
C LYS A 25 -6.40 4.81 -15.24
N TYR A 26 -7.02 4.31 -14.18
CA TYR A 26 -7.31 2.88 -14.04
C TYR A 26 -8.33 2.42 -15.09
N GLU A 27 -9.40 3.19 -15.34
CA GLU A 27 -10.34 2.91 -16.43
C GLU A 27 -9.64 2.90 -17.80
N GLN A 28 -8.70 3.80 -18.05
CA GLN A 28 -7.90 3.78 -19.28
C GLN A 28 -7.05 2.50 -19.37
N LEU A 29 -6.38 2.09 -18.28
CA LEU A 29 -5.60 0.85 -18.24
C LEU A 29 -6.42 -0.41 -18.53
N LEU A 30 -7.70 -0.44 -18.15
CA LEU A 30 -8.59 -1.57 -18.44
C LEU A 30 -8.99 -1.62 -19.93
N ASN A 31 -9.05 -0.47 -20.59
CA ASN A 31 -9.54 -0.32 -21.96
C ASN A 31 -8.42 -0.29 -23.02
N ASP A 32 -7.18 0.02 -22.63
CA ASP A 32 -6.06 0.15 -23.55
C ASP A 32 -5.37 -1.20 -23.82
N ALA A 33 -5.35 -1.60 -25.10
CA ALA A 33 -4.65 -2.78 -25.60
C ALA A 33 -3.28 -2.42 -26.24
N GLY A 34 -2.84 -1.17 -26.11
CA GLY A 34 -1.61 -0.64 -26.68
C GLY A 34 -0.32 -0.98 -25.91
N GLN A 35 0.67 -0.09 -26.02
CA GLN A 35 2.02 -0.25 -25.46
C GLN A 35 1.95 -0.55 -23.95
N LYS A 36 2.75 -1.52 -23.46
CA LYS A 36 2.72 -1.96 -22.06
C LYS A 36 2.82 -0.75 -21.11
N PRO A 37 1.73 -0.41 -20.39
CA PRO A 37 1.73 0.78 -19.56
C PRO A 37 2.63 0.58 -18.35
N GLU A 38 3.10 1.68 -17.76
CA GLU A 38 3.91 1.64 -16.56
C GLU A 38 3.04 1.25 -15.35
N PHE A 39 2.98 -0.05 -15.06
CA PHE A 39 2.18 -0.65 -14.01
C PHE A 39 2.90 -1.84 -13.36
N TRP A 40 2.21 -2.59 -12.51
CA TRP A 40 2.76 -3.80 -11.87
C TRP A 40 3.01 -4.92 -12.89
N ASP A 41 4.16 -5.60 -12.79
CA ASP A 41 4.42 -6.81 -13.58
C ASP A 41 3.68 -8.02 -12.99
N VAL A 42 3.70 -8.11 -11.65
CA VAL A 42 3.11 -9.20 -10.89
C VAL A 42 2.35 -8.66 -9.69
N VAL A 43 1.13 -9.15 -9.49
CA VAL A 43 0.34 -8.94 -8.28
C VAL A 43 0.20 -10.29 -7.58
N VAL A 44 0.83 -10.42 -6.42
CA VAL A 44 0.72 -11.58 -5.55
C VAL A 44 -0.34 -11.33 -4.50
N ILE A 45 -1.26 -12.28 -4.32
CA ILE A 45 -2.26 -12.25 -3.26
C ILE A 45 -1.98 -13.45 -2.35
N THR A 46 -1.76 -13.19 -1.08
CA THR A 46 -1.54 -14.27 -0.11
C THR A 46 -2.87 -14.84 0.36
N ALA A 47 -2.93 -16.15 0.54
CA ALA A 47 -4.06 -16.88 1.08
C ALA A 47 -3.63 -17.66 2.33
N ARG A 48 -4.58 -17.97 3.21
CA ARG A 48 -4.33 -18.70 4.45
C ARG A 48 -3.94 -20.16 4.20
N ASP A 49 -4.57 -20.78 3.21
CA ASP A 49 -4.45 -22.19 2.88
C ASP A 49 -4.86 -22.42 1.41
N ASP A 50 -4.70 -23.65 0.93
CA ASP A 50 -5.00 -24.03 -0.44
C ASP A 50 -6.50 -23.93 -0.79
N SER A 51 -7.38 -24.09 0.20
CA SER A 51 -8.82 -23.92 -0.01
C SER A 51 -9.15 -22.46 -0.33
N GLN A 52 -8.61 -21.52 0.44
CA GLN A 52 -8.77 -20.09 0.19
C GLN A 52 -8.06 -19.68 -1.10
N LYS A 53 -6.86 -20.23 -1.36
CA LYS A 53 -6.13 -20.00 -2.60
C LYS A 53 -7.00 -20.31 -3.82
N SER A 54 -7.65 -21.48 -3.82
CA SER A 54 -8.50 -21.93 -4.93
C SER A 54 -9.69 -20.97 -5.19
N ILE A 55 -10.29 -20.45 -4.12
CA ILE A 55 -11.36 -19.44 -4.22
C ILE A 55 -10.82 -18.15 -4.82
N PHE A 56 -9.66 -17.68 -4.36
CA PHE A 56 -9.05 -16.44 -4.85
C PHE A 56 -8.63 -16.55 -6.31
N ASP A 57 -8.05 -17.67 -6.73
CA ASP A 57 -7.72 -17.95 -8.12
C ASP A 57 -8.98 -17.88 -9.00
N TYR A 58 -10.08 -18.48 -8.55
CA TYR A 58 -11.37 -18.41 -9.25
C TYR A 58 -11.90 -16.97 -9.34
N GLN A 59 -11.88 -16.21 -8.24
CA GLN A 59 -12.31 -14.80 -8.23
C GLN A 59 -11.49 -13.97 -9.23
N ILE A 60 -10.17 -14.09 -9.22
CA ILE A 60 -9.28 -13.36 -10.15
C ILE A 60 -9.59 -13.74 -11.60
N SER A 61 -9.86 -15.02 -11.88
CA SER A 61 -10.20 -15.48 -13.22
C SER A 61 -11.49 -14.82 -13.74
N LEU A 62 -12.52 -14.71 -12.89
CA LEU A 62 -13.77 -14.02 -13.22
C LEU A 62 -13.53 -12.53 -13.45
N LYS A 63 -12.71 -11.88 -12.61
CA LYS A 63 -12.37 -10.47 -12.77
C LYS A 63 -11.67 -10.18 -14.09
N LYS A 64 -10.75 -11.05 -14.50
CA LYS A 64 -10.10 -10.95 -15.81
C LYS A 64 -11.09 -11.10 -16.96
N GLN A 65 -12.01 -12.07 -16.88
CA GLN A 65 -13.05 -12.27 -17.89
C GLN A 65 -14.00 -11.07 -18.01
N ARG A 66 -14.25 -10.38 -16.89
CA ARG A 66 -15.12 -9.20 -16.84
C ARG A 66 -14.39 -7.88 -17.09
N HIS A 67 -13.09 -7.92 -17.38
CA HIS A 67 -12.25 -6.74 -17.56
C HIS A 67 -12.27 -5.79 -16.33
N GLU A 68 -12.39 -6.33 -15.11
CA GLU A 68 -12.36 -5.56 -13.85
C GLU A 68 -10.93 -5.30 -13.36
N VAL A 69 -9.96 -6.07 -13.88
CA VAL A 69 -8.53 -5.96 -13.57
C VAL A 69 -7.69 -6.00 -14.86
N PRO A 70 -6.53 -5.31 -14.92
CA PRO A 70 -5.69 -5.30 -16.12
C PRO A 70 -5.24 -6.70 -16.56
N SER A 71 -5.62 -7.11 -17.77
CA SER A 71 -5.38 -8.49 -18.26
C SER A 71 -3.90 -8.81 -18.51
N PHE A 72 -3.09 -7.79 -18.82
CA PHE A 72 -1.66 -7.92 -19.06
C PHE A 72 -0.83 -8.17 -17.79
N VAL A 73 -1.43 -8.01 -16.60
CA VAL A 73 -0.75 -8.22 -15.31
C VAL A 73 -0.81 -9.70 -14.91
N LYS A 74 0.31 -10.22 -14.41
CA LYS A 74 0.35 -11.56 -13.85
C LYS A 74 -0.18 -11.54 -12.42
N TYR A 75 -1.32 -12.19 -12.19
CA TYR A 75 -1.88 -12.37 -10.85
C TYR A 75 -1.54 -13.77 -10.35
N ILE A 76 -1.00 -13.87 -9.14
CA ILE A 76 -0.59 -15.13 -8.52
C ILE A 76 -1.15 -15.19 -7.11
N VAL A 77 -1.88 -16.26 -6.77
CA VAL A 77 -2.29 -16.51 -5.40
C VAL A 77 -1.37 -17.54 -4.77
N ILE A 78 -0.82 -17.22 -3.60
CA ILE A 78 0.10 -18.08 -2.84
C ILE A 78 -0.51 -18.35 -1.48
N SER A 79 -0.73 -19.62 -1.14
CA SER A 79 -1.16 -20.05 0.19
C SER A 79 0.02 -20.02 1.16
N ASP A 80 -0.26 -19.67 2.42
CA ASP A 80 0.70 -19.86 3.50
C ASP A 80 1.00 -21.37 3.67
N PRO A 81 2.24 -21.74 4.02
CA PRO A 81 2.59 -23.15 4.26
C PRO A 81 1.71 -23.79 5.34
N PRO A 82 1.44 -25.10 5.25
CA PRO A 82 0.63 -25.79 6.24
C PRO A 82 1.29 -25.73 7.63
N GLY A 83 0.47 -25.66 8.67
CA GLY A 83 0.91 -25.67 10.07
C GLY A 83 0.64 -24.34 10.77
N VAL A 84 1.65 -23.83 11.48
CA VAL A 84 1.50 -22.63 12.31
C VAL A 84 1.43 -21.39 11.43
N LYS A 85 0.61 -20.43 11.84
CA LYS A 85 0.49 -19.13 11.18
C LYS A 85 1.86 -18.44 11.06
N VAL A 86 2.36 -18.31 9.83
CA VAL A 86 3.66 -17.71 9.51
C VAL A 86 3.70 -16.19 9.69
N GLY A 87 2.54 -15.54 9.74
CA GLY A 87 2.42 -14.08 9.84
C GLY A 87 2.78 -13.36 8.55
N SER A 88 2.59 -12.04 8.50
CA SER A 88 2.80 -11.27 7.26
C SER A 88 4.25 -11.35 6.77
N GLY A 89 5.24 -11.19 7.67
CA GLY A 89 6.65 -11.28 7.30
C GLY A 89 7.05 -12.65 6.75
N GLY A 90 6.59 -13.75 7.39
CA GLY A 90 6.82 -15.10 6.88
C GLY A 90 6.14 -15.34 5.53
N SER A 91 4.90 -14.86 5.37
CA SER A 91 4.17 -14.91 4.11
C SER A 91 4.86 -14.11 3.00
N THR A 92 5.44 -12.94 3.31
CA THR A 92 6.26 -12.17 2.35
C THR A 92 7.47 -12.99 1.89
N LEU A 93 8.24 -13.55 2.82
CA LEU A 93 9.42 -14.36 2.48
C LEU A 93 9.05 -15.58 1.64
N HIS A 94 7.95 -16.25 1.98
CA HIS A 94 7.44 -17.38 1.22
C HIS A 94 7.04 -16.99 -0.21
N CYS A 95 6.40 -15.82 -0.39
CA CYS A 95 6.09 -15.30 -1.72
C CYS A 95 7.36 -15.03 -2.55
N LEU A 96 8.39 -14.43 -1.94
CA LEU A 96 9.65 -14.14 -2.63
C LEU A 96 10.37 -15.43 -3.04
N GLU A 97 10.42 -16.42 -2.16
CA GLU A 97 10.97 -17.74 -2.45
C GLU A 97 10.20 -18.41 -3.60
N TYR A 98 8.87 -18.41 -3.54
CA TYR A 98 8.03 -18.95 -4.61
C TYR A 98 8.31 -18.28 -5.96
N LEU A 99 8.38 -16.95 -6.00
CA LEU A 99 8.67 -16.21 -7.23
C LEU A 99 10.08 -16.52 -7.76
N ALA A 100 11.08 -16.56 -6.88
CA ALA A 100 12.44 -16.88 -7.25
C ALA A 100 12.57 -18.31 -7.82
N ASN A 101 11.89 -19.29 -7.22
CA ASN A 101 11.93 -20.68 -7.65
C ASN A 101 11.19 -20.93 -8.96
N ASN A 102 10.06 -20.24 -9.20
CA ASN A 102 9.22 -20.47 -10.38
C ASN A 102 9.59 -19.59 -11.59
N PHE A 103 10.21 -18.43 -11.37
CA PHE A 103 10.51 -17.47 -12.44
C PHE A 103 11.98 -17.06 -12.51
N GLY A 104 12.81 -17.48 -11.55
CA GLY A 104 14.22 -17.15 -11.49
C GLY A 104 14.49 -15.78 -10.83
N GLN A 105 15.64 -15.69 -10.15
CA GLN A 105 16.07 -14.48 -9.46
C GLN A 105 16.29 -13.29 -10.40
N HIS A 106 16.75 -13.56 -11.63
CA HIS A 106 16.96 -12.50 -12.62
C HIS A 106 15.65 -11.81 -13.01
N SER A 107 14.59 -12.56 -13.32
CA SER A 107 13.29 -11.98 -13.62
C SER A 107 12.73 -11.21 -12.44
N LEU A 108 12.84 -11.74 -11.22
CA LEU A 108 12.40 -11.05 -10.01
C LEU A 108 13.12 -9.70 -9.80
N SER A 109 14.41 -9.61 -10.14
CA SER A 109 15.19 -8.36 -10.06
C SER A 109 14.76 -7.28 -11.05
N GLN A 110 13.99 -7.65 -12.08
CA GLN A 110 13.51 -6.76 -13.15
C GLN A 110 11.99 -6.56 -13.10
N TRP A 111 11.34 -6.93 -11.99
CA TRP A 111 9.90 -6.80 -11.82
C TRP A 111 9.52 -5.77 -10.77
N LYS A 112 8.40 -5.09 -11.00
CA LYS A 112 7.65 -4.36 -9.99
C LYS A 112 6.54 -5.28 -9.48
N VAL A 113 6.73 -5.82 -8.29
CA VAL A 113 5.82 -6.80 -7.67
C VAL A 113 4.98 -6.12 -6.58
N LEU A 114 3.67 -6.28 -6.63
CA LEU A 114 2.76 -5.92 -5.55
C LEU A 114 2.39 -7.18 -4.77
N ILE A 115 2.71 -7.26 -3.48
CA ILE A 115 2.24 -8.32 -2.58
C ILE A 115 1.10 -7.79 -1.71
N ILE A 116 -0.07 -8.41 -1.80
CA ILE A 116 -1.24 -8.10 -0.98
C ILE A 116 -1.41 -9.19 0.07
N HIS A 117 -1.25 -8.80 1.34
CA HIS A 117 -1.51 -9.68 2.47
C HIS A 117 -3.00 -9.86 2.72
N ALA A 118 -3.58 -10.97 2.25
CA ALA A 118 -5.00 -11.31 2.37
C ALA A 118 -5.28 -12.59 3.17
N GLY A 119 -4.27 -13.42 3.47
CA GLY A 119 -4.38 -14.69 4.22
C GLY A 119 -4.69 -14.59 5.73
N GLY A 120 -5.11 -13.42 6.21
CA GLY A 120 -5.48 -13.24 7.62
C GLY A 120 -6.81 -13.91 7.97
N PHE A 121 -6.98 -14.36 9.21
CA PHE A 121 -8.19 -15.06 9.68
C PHE A 121 -9.51 -14.27 9.65
N SER A 122 -9.56 -13.04 9.12
CA SER A 122 -10.77 -12.18 9.09
C SER A 122 -11.63 -12.18 10.36
N GLN A 123 -11.02 -12.44 11.53
CA GLN A 123 -11.74 -12.70 12.81
C GLN A 123 -12.60 -11.52 13.26
N ARG A 124 -12.28 -10.33 12.77
CA ARG A 124 -12.99 -9.08 13.09
C ARG A 124 -14.11 -8.76 12.09
N PHE A 125 -14.29 -9.57 11.05
CA PHE A 125 -15.35 -9.39 10.05
C PHE A 125 -15.82 -10.76 9.49
N PRO A 126 -16.63 -11.51 10.25
CA PRO A 126 -16.94 -12.92 9.98
C PRO A 126 -17.61 -13.18 8.63
N SER A 127 -18.45 -12.25 8.17
CA SER A 127 -19.18 -12.33 6.89
C SER A 127 -18.26 -12.39 5.67
N GLN A 128 -16.97 -12.09 5.82
CA GLN A 128 -15.96 -12.11 4.74
C GLN A 128 -14.87 -13.15 5.00
N SER A 129 -15.11 -14.14 5.86
CA SER A 129 -14.14 -15.21 6.11
C SER A 129 -13.96 -16.15 4.92
N VAL A 130 -15.00 -16.30 4.08
CA VAL A 130 -14.98 -17.19 2.91
C VAL A 130 -14.30 -16.53 1.71
N LEU A 131 -14.75 -15.34 1.32
CA LEU A 131 -14.19 -14.60 0.17
C LEU A 131 -12.94 -13.79 0.51
N GLY A 132 -12.64 -13.58 1.79
CA GLY A 132 -11.51 -12.75 2.21
C GLY A 132 -11.74 -11.25 1.99
N LYS A 133 -11.00 -10.43 2.73
CA LYS A 133 -11.16 -8.96 2.68
C LYS A 133 -10.79 -8.37 1.32
N VAL A 134 -9.89 -9.01 0.58
CA VAL A 134 -9.42 -8.54 -0.73
C VAL A 134 -10.51 -8.56 -1.80
N PHE A 135 -11.57 -9.37 -1.62
CA PHE A 135 -12.74 -9.39 -2.51
C PHE A 135 -13.99 -8.76 -1.86
N LEU A 136 -13.82 -7.99 -0.78
CA LEU A 136 -14.92 -7.25 -0.18
C LEU A 136 -15.39 -6.14 -1.14
N THR A 137 -16.68 -6.14 -1.45
CA THR A 137 -17.31 -5.07 -2.22
C THR A 137 -17.45 -3.81 -1.37
N LEU A 138 -16.92 -2.69 -1.88
CA LEU A 138 -17.06 -1.39 -1.27
C LEU A 138 -18.43 -0.79 -1.63
N PRO A 139 -19.10 -0.10 -0.68
CA PRO A 139 -20.38 0.57 -0.94
C PRO A 139 -20.16 1.88 -1.71
N CYS A 140 -19.72 1.77 -2.96
CA CYS A 140 -19.54 2.90 -3.87
C CYS A 140 -20.80 3.10 -4.74
N SER A 141 -21.21 4.35 -4.96
CA SER A 141 -22.51 4.70 -5.53
C SER A 141 -22.70 4.39 -7.02
N LYS A 142 -21.60 4.19 -7.77
CA LYS A 142 -21.65 4.08 -9.24
C LYS A 142 -21.30 2.69 -9.78
N TYR A 143 -20.39 1.96 -9.13
CA TYR A 143 -19.97 0.61 -9.54
C TYR A 143 -19.61 -0.22 -8.29
N PRO A 144 -19.89 -1.55 -8.29
CA PRO A 144 -19.48 -2.43 -7.22
C PRO A 144 -17.97 -2.71 -7.31
N ILE A 145 -17.16 -1.79 -6.78
CA ILE A 145 -15.70 -1.93 -6.73
C ILE A 145 -15.35 -2.84 -5.55
N GLN A 146 -14.52 -3.87 -5.77
CA GLN A 146 -13.96 -4.66 -4.68
C GLN A 146 -12.60 -4.12 -4.21
N MET A 147 -12.17 -4.55 -3.02
CA MET A 147 -10.93 -4.11 -2.40
C MET A 147 -9.69 -4.31 -3.30
N LEU A 148 -9.61 -5.38 -4.09
CA LEU A 148 -8.51 -5.60 -5.02
C LEU A 148 -8.39 -4.46 -6.04
N GLU A 149 -9.47 -4.13 -6.74
CA GLU A 149 -9.51 -3.02 -7.71
C GLU A 149 -9.23 -1.69 -7.02
N ALA A 150 -9.76 -1.48 -5.82
CA ALA A 150 -9.49 -0.28 -5.04
C ALA A 150 -7.99 -0.13 -4.71
N LEU A 151 -7.31 -1.22 -4.33
CA LEU A 151 -5.86 -1.21 -4.08
C LEU A 151 -5.07 -0.94 -5.36
N LEU A 152 -5.39 -1.64 -6.45
CA LEU A 152 -4.72 -1.47 -7.74
C LEU A 152 -4.85 -0.04 -8.27
N MET A 153 -6.06 0.51 -8.20
CA MET A 153 -6.36 1.90 -8.58
C MET A 153 -5.61 2.88 -7.66
N MET A 154 -5.62 2.68 -6.35
CA MET A 154 -4.99 3.61 -5.42
C MET A 154 -3.47 3.60 -5.50
N TYR A 155 -2.88 2.49 -5.92
CA TYR A 155 -1.44 2.33 -6.09
C TYR A 155 -0.95 2.48 -7.54
N ILE A 156 -1.81 2.98 -8.44
CA ILE A 156 -1.51 3.09 -9.87
C ILE A 156 -0.26 3.90 -10.20
N SER A 157 0.06 4.92 -9.40
CA SER A 157 1.23 5.79 -9.64
C SER A 157 2.52 5.24 -9.03
N ILE A 158 2.45 4.25 -8.14
CA ILE A 158 3.60 3.72 -7.39
C ILE A 158 4.64 3.09 -8.35
N PRO A 159 4.26 2.24 -9.33
CA PRO A 159 5.20 1.65 -10.25
C PRO A 159 6.09 2.68 -10.94
N GLY A 160 5.54 3.84 -11.36
CA GLY A 160 6.32 4.90 -12.03
C GLY A 160 7.28 5.68 -11.15
N LYS A 161 7.24 5.45 -9.83
CA LYS A 161 8.04 6.14 -8.82
C LYS A 161 8.83 5.19 -7.95
N MET A 162 8.99 3.93 -8.34
CA MET A 162 9.83 2.96 -7.62
C MET A 162 10.82 2.28 -8.56
N ASN A 163 11.93 1.80 -7.98
CA ASN A 163 12.82 0.87 -8.66
C ASN A 163 12.13 -0.49 -8.83
N TYR A 164 12.70 -1.37 -9.66
CA TYR A 164 12.34 -2.80 -9.59
C TYR A 164 12.48 -3.30 -8.16
N GLY A 165 11.55 -4.14 -7.74
CA GLY A 165 11.42 -4.56 -6.36
C GLY A 165 9.98 -4.81 -5.97
N VAL A 166 9.73 -4.81 -4.66
CA VAL A 166 8.49 -5.30 -4.07
C VAL A 166 7.82 -4.21 -3.25
N PHE A 167 6.54 -3.99 -3.53
CA PHE A 167 5.65 -3.17 -2.72
C PHE A 167 4.71 -4.09 -1.93
N ILE A 168 4.62 -3.88 -0.62
CA ILE A 168 3.82 -4.73 0.27
C ILE A 168 2.62 -3.93 0.77
N ALA A 169 1.43 -4.49 0.61
CA ALA A 169 0.17 -3.91 1.04
C ALA A 169 -0.63 -4.88 1.91
N ALA A 170 -1.47 -4.34 2.78
CA ALA A 170 -2.49 -5.11 3.49
C ALA A 170 -3.79 -5.12 2.67
N SER A 171 -4.53 -6.22 2.67
CA SER A 171 -5.78 -6.33 1.92
C SER A 171 -6.92 -5.44 2.43
N ASP A 172 -6.78 -4.88 3.64
CA ASP A 172 -7.81 -4.11 4.35
C ASP A 172 -7.40 -2.67 4.67
N VAL A 173 -6.36 -2.18 4.00
CA VAL A 173 -5.87 -0.81 4.16
C VAL A 173 -5.80 -0.14 2.79
N ILE A 174 -6.62 0.88 2.59
CA ILE A 174 -6.50 1.78 1.44
C ILE A 174 -5.68 2.99 1.88
N PHE A 175 -4.57 3.24 1.21
CA PHE A 175 -3.74 4.41 1.49
C PHE A 175 -4.03 5.51 0.46
N LEU A 176 -4.65 6.59 0.93
CA LEU A 176 -4.89 7.81 0.18
C LEU A 176 -3.84 8.84 0.55
N PHE A 177 -3.12 9.34 -0.44
CA PHE A 177 -2.16 10.41 -0.24
C PHE A 177 -2.17 11.35 -1.44
N ASN A 178 -1.73 12.59 -1.18
CA ASN A 178 -1.63 13.60 -2.21
C ASN A 178 -0.39 13.33 -3.05
N GLU A 179 -0.59 13.02 -4.33
CA GLU A 179 0.50 12.76 -5.28
C GLU A 179 1.06 14.04 -5.91
N LYS A 180 0.42 15.19 -5.69
CA LYS A 180 0.87 16.51 -6.13
C LYS A 180 1.98 17.01 -5.19
N GLY A 181 3.14 16.35 -5.25
CA GLY A 181 4.29 16.62 -4.40
C GLY A 181 5.56 15.93 -4.91
N ASN A 182 6.68 16.19 -4.26
CA ASN A 182 7.93 15.51 -4.59
C ASN A 182 8.05 14.23 -3.79
N TRP A 183 7.54 13.13 -4.35
CA TRP A 183 7.70 11.80 -3.81
C TRP A 183 8.31 10.89 -4.86
N ASP A 184 9.30 10.11 -4.41
CA ASP A 184 10.04 9.20 -5.26
C ASP A 184 10.62 8.09 -4.38
N PHE A 185 10.22 6.85 -4.66
CA PHE A 185 10.70 5.65 -3.98
C PHE A 185 11.90 5.02 -4.69
N ARG A 186 12.48 5.68 -5.71
CA ARG A 186 13.73 5.26 -6.36
C ARG A 186 14.96 5.55 -5.49
N VAL A 187 14.89 5.12 -4.24
CA VAL A 187 16.00 5.12 -3.29
C VAL A 187 16.44 3.67 -3.04
N PRO A 188 17.73 3.41 -2.82
CA PRO A 188 18.19 2.08 -2.43
C PRO A 188 17.59 1.66 -1.08
N GLY A 189 17.28 0.37 -0.92
CA GLY A 189 16.86 -0.21 0.35
C GLY A 189 15.34 -0.27 0.55
N PHE A 190 14.91 -0.09 1.80
CA PHE A 190 13.50 -0.20 2.20
C PHE A 190 12.87 1.17 2.41
N VAL A 191 11.72 1.39 1.78
CA VAL A 191 10.89 2.57 2.04
C VAL A 191 9.64 2.14 2.80
N ALA A 192 9.40 2.77 3.94
CA ALA A 192 8.15 2.65 4.67
C ALA A 192 7.28 3.87 4.42
N ILE A 193 5.98 3.65 4.23
CA ILE A 193 5.00 4.73 4.16
C ILE A 193 4.42 4.92 5.56
N ALA A 194 4.44 6.16 6.03
CA ALA A 194 3.89 6.55 7.32
C ALA A 194 3.03 7.82 7.16
N HIS A 195 2.13 8.05 8.12
CA HIS A 195 1.38 9.29 8.22
C HIS A 195 1.54 9.89 9.62
N PRO A 196 1.50 11.22 9.77
CA PRO A 196 1.42 11.85 11.08
C PRO A 196 0.16 11.36 11.81
N ALA A 197 0.30 11.05 13.09
CA ALA A 197 -0.77 10.54 13.92
C ALA A 197 -0.71 11.13 15.33
N SER A 198 -1.87 11.25 15.99
CA SER A 198 -1.90 11.64 17.40
C SER A 198 -1.25 10.60 18.29
N LEU A 199 -0.70 11.02 19.44
CA LEU A 199 -0.15 10.09 20.44
C LEU A 199 -1.17 9.04 20.90
N LYS A 200 -2.46 9.37 20.93
CA LYS A 200 -3.53 8.42 21.27
C LYS A 200 -3.59 7.25 20.28
N LEU A 201 -3.42 7.54 18.99
CA LEU A 201 -3.39 6.51 17.95
C LEU A 201 -2.03 5.78 17.96
N ALA A 202 -0.93 6.53 18.05
CA ALA A 202 0.44 6.01 17.96
C ALA A 202 0.73 4.83 18.91
N LYS A 203 0.16 4.82 20.13
CA LYS A 203 0.33 3.73 21.12
C LYS A 203 -0.05 2.34 20.59
N ASN A 204 -0.97 2.26 19.64
CA ASN A 204 -1.49 1.00 19.11
C ASN A 204 -0.81 0.57 17.80
N HIS A 205 0.15 1.35 17.31
CA HIS A 205 0.79 1.18 16.01
C HIS A 205 2.32 1.22 16.10
N GLY A 206 2.97 0.96 14.97
CA GLY A 206 4.40 1.22 14.81
C GLY A 206 4.63 2.71 14.56
N VAL A 207 5.65 3.28 15.21
CA VAL A 207 6.01 4.70 15.12
C VAL A 207 7.46 4.83 14.65
N PHE A 208 7.67 5.60 13.59
CA PHE A 208 9.01 5.98 13.14
C PHE A 208 9.42 7.27 13.84
N ILE A 209 10.57 7.26 14.49
CA ILE A 209 11.20 8.45 15.06
C ILE A 209 12.15 9.01 14.02
N LEU A 210 12.01 10.27 13.65
CA LEU A 210 12.89 10.93 12.69
C LEU A 210 14.10 11.53 13.42
N GLU A 211 15.22 11.74 12.72
CA GLU A 211 16.32 12.54 13.26
C GLU A 211 15.88 14.00 13.43
N ASP A 212 16.51 14.72 14.37
CA ASP A 212 16.16 16.12 14.67
C ASP A 212 16.22 16.97 13.39
N MET A 213 15.21 17.83 13.24
CA MET A 213 15.01 18.75 12.10
C MET A 213 16.09 19.85 11.99
N ILE A 214 17.21 19.72 12.69
CA ILE A 214 18.29 20.70 12.78
C ILE A 214 19.63 19.98 12.57
N SER A 215 19.99 19.74 11.32
CA SER A 215 21.39 19.56 10.92
C SER A 215 21.79 20.73 10.02
N PRO A 216 22.84 21.51 10.37
CA PRO A 216 23.39 22.53 9.47
C PRO A 216 24.08 21.94 8.23
N TRP A 217 24.27 20.61 8.17
CA TRP A 217 24.98 19.92 7.09
C TRP A 217 24.42 18.49 6.90
N GLY A 218 23.33 18.32 6.14
CA GLY A 218 22.84 16.96 5.84
C GLY A 218 21.47 16.85 5.15
N LYS A 219 21.42 17.16 3.85
CA LYS A 219 20.42 16.76 2.82
C LYS A 219 18.98 16.42 3.29
N TYR A 220 18.25 17.40 3.80
CA TYR A 220 16.80 17.42 3.64
C TYR A 220 16.45 17.88 2.21
N ARG A 221 15.62 17.12 1.50
CA ARG A 221 14.89 17.58 0.31
C ARG A 221 13.41 17.68 0.66
N SER A 222 13.02 18.63 1.50
CA SER A 222 11.61 18.94 1.69
C SER A 222 11.37 20.42 1.45
N ASP A 223 10.74 20.71 0.32
CA ASP A 223 9.96 21.92 0.14
C ASP A 223 8.86 21.93 1.22
N PRO A 224 8.78 22.94 2.11
CA PRO A 224 7.76 23.04 3.16
C PRO A 224 6.32 23.06 2.63
N SER A 225 6.13 23.32 1.33
CA SER A 225 4.84 23.26 0.66
C SER A 225 4.51 21.87 0.10
N SER A 226 5.44 20.92 0.14
CA SER A 226 5.22 19.57 -0.36
C SER A 226 4.32 18.76 0.58
N PRO A 227 3.27 18.10 0.07
CA PRO A 227 2.37 17.29 0.89
C PRO A 227 2.97 15.93 1.30
N ALA A 228 4.15 15.58 0.80
CA ALA A 228 4.86 14.35 1.10
C ALA A 228 6.31 14.66 1.49
N MET A 229 6.85 13.86 2.41
CA MET A 229 8.22 13.99 2.92
C MET A 229 8.92 12.64 2.87
N VAL A 230 10.17 12.63 2.41
CA VAL A 230 11.07 11.47 2.51
C VAL A 230 12.10 11.79 3.59
N ALA A 231 12.22 10.91 4.59
CA ALA A 231 13.14 11.07 5.70
C ALA A 231 13.71 9.71 6.13
N THR A 232 14.93 9.73 6.65
CA THR A 232 15.55 8.56 7.28
C THR A 232 15.14 8.49 8.75
N PRO A 233 14.48 7.42 9.21
CA PRO A 233 14.12 7.30 10.61
C PRO A 233 15.35 6.98 11.46
N LYS A 234 15.48 7.63 12.61
CA LYS A 234 16.42 7.31 13.68
C LYS A 234 16.14 5.93 14.28
N CYS A 235 14.87 5.62 14.53
CA CYS A 235 14.46 4.30 15.00
C CYS A 235 12.97 4.03 14.76
N PHE A 236 12.58 2.77 14.97
CA PHE A 236 11.19 2.30 14.93
C PHE A 236 10.77 1.79 16.30
N LEU A 237 9.58 2.18 16.75
CA LEU A 237 8.99 1.79 18.03
C LEU A 237 7.66 1.08 17.79
N HIS A 238 7.54 -0.18 18.22
CA HIS A 238 6.30 -0.93 18.08
C HIS A 238 5.43 -0.81 19.35
N LYS A 239 4.23 -0.24 19.21
CA LYS A 239 3.17 -0.22 20.23
C LYS A 239 3.65 0.19 21.63
N GLN A 240 4.40 1.30 21.69
CA GLN A 240 4.96 1.82 22.93
C GLN A 240 3.97 2.72 23.67
N THR A 241 4.23 2.99 24.95
CA THR A 241 3.38 3.87 25.77
C THR A 241 3.54 5.35 25.37
N ALA A 242 2.63 6.23 25.81
CA ALA A 242 2.75 7.66 25.49
C ALA A 242 3.99 8.27 26.11
N GLU A 243 4.36 7.81 27.31
CA GLU A 243 5.49 8.33 28.05
C GLU A 243 6.79 8.07 27.28
N VAL A 244 6.96 6.84 26.76
CA VAL A 244 8.11 6.46 25.93
C VAL A 244 8.14 7.27 24.62
N LEU A 245 6.98 7.40 23.96
CA LEU A 245 6.87 8.16 22.71
C LEU A 245 7.21 9.65 22.91
N LYS A 246 6.71 10.27 23.99
CA LYS A 246 7.01 11.66 24.35
C LYS A 246 8.50 11.86 24.65
N HIS A 247 9.13 10.94 25.37
CA HIS A 247 10.56 11.04 25.71
C HIS A 247 11.48 10.91 24.47
N LYS A 248 11.01 10.26 23.41
CA LYS A 248 11.80 10.04 22.18
C LYS A 248 11.55 11.11 21.11
N ASP A 249 10.95 12.24 21.48
CA ASP A 249 10.59 13.32 20.57
C ASP A 249 9.82 12.83 19.34
N SER A 250 8.95 11.83 19.52
CA SER A 250 8.15 11.23 18.44
C SER A 250 7.08 12.17 17.86
N TYR A 251 7.13 13.45 18.21
CA TYR A 251 6.15 14.44 17.87
C TYR A 251 6.69 15.26 16.71
N LEU A 252 6.10 15.06 15.53
CA LEU A 252 6.11 16.14 14.55
C LEU A 252 5.43 17.31 15.25
N PRO A 253 6.07 18.49 15.41
CA PRO A 253 5.37 19.66 15.92
C PRO A 253 4.11 19.74 15.09
N THR A 254 2.95 19.66 15.75
CA THR A 254 1.69 19.96 15.09
C THR A 254 1.93 21.31 14.45
N VAL A 255 2.12 21.32 13.14
CA VAL A 255 1.86 22.51 12.34
C VAL A 255 0.49 22.91 12.84
N PRO A 256 0.34 24.10 13.45
CA PRO A 256 -0.93 24.49 14.03
C PRO A 256 -1.96 24.28 12.94
N ILE A 257 -2.82 23.28 13.16
CA ILE A 257 -3.84 22.86 12.20
C ILE A 257 -4.75 24.06 11.98
#